data_AF-A0A8X6NCQ3-F1
#
_entry.id   AF-A0A8X6NCQ3-F1
#
_cell.length_a   1.000
_cell.length_b   1.000
_cell.length_c   1.000
_cell.angle_alpha   90.00
_cell.angle_beta   90.00
_cell.angle_gamma   90.00
#
_symmetry.space_group_name_H-M   'P 1'
#
loop_
_entity.id
_entity.type
_entity.pdbx_description
1 polymer ?
#
loop_
_entity_poly.entity_id
_entity_poly.type
_entity_poly.pdbx_seq_one_letter_code
_entity_poly.pdbx_strand_id
1 'polypeptide(L)'
;MYSYTVIVWSDSTVAPSWIKRDPNRWKTFVFNRTTEILQYTTPAQWRLCSGTDNPADHLTRGVRIVLSDLRSTVWILKGSQAIKQVLHKCLPCRLSKAKCGKQIEAPLPSDRVVPSAPFTTTVIDFAGPVYIRC
;
A
#
# COMPACT_ATOMS: atom_id res chain seq x y z
N MET A 1 -38.31 6.81 -2.61
CA MET A 1 -36.93 7.00 -3.09
C MET A 1 -36.02 6.84 -1.88
N TYR A 2 -35.32 5.71 -1.74
CA TYR A 2 -34.47 5.47 -0.57
C TYR A 2 -33.17 6.28 -0.72
N SER A 3 -32.89 7.20 0.20
CA SER A 3 -31.60 7.86 0.27
C SER A 3 -30.63 6.96 1.04
N TYR A 4 -29.62 6.42 0.35
CA TYR A 4 -28.56 5.65 1.00
C TYR A 4 -27.41 6.59 1.36
N THR A 5 -27.02 6.61 2.63
CA THR A 5 -25.82 7.34 3.08
C THR A 5 -24.61 6.42 2.94
N VAL A 6 -23.66 6.81 2.09
CA VAL A 6 -22.38 6.09 1.91
C VAL A 6 -21.30 6.77 2.75
N ILE A 7 -20.67 6.02 3.65
CA ILE A 7 -19.53 6.46 4.48
C ILE A 7 -18.28 5.73 4.03
N VAL A 8 -17.18 6.46 3.84
CA VAL A 8 -15.88 5.91 3.43
C VAL A 8 -14.90 6.02 4.60
N TRP A 9 -14.23 4.91 4.92
CA TRP A 9 -13.30 4.81 6.04
C TRP A 9 -11.87 4.65 5.51
N SER A 10 -10.93 5.34 6.15
CA SER A 10 -9.49 5.20 5.92
C SER A 10 -8.80 5.04 7.27
N ASP A 11 -7.84 4.11 7.35
CA ASP A 11 -6.96 3.90 8.50
C ASP A 11 -5.77 4.88 8.54
N SER A 12 -5.44 5.47 7.39
CA SER A 12 -4.46 6.55 7.28
C SER A 12 -5.01 7.87 7.81
N THR A 13 -4.25 8.54 8.69
CA THR A 13 -4.57 9.89 9.21
C THR A 13 -4.36 10.99 8.16
N VAL A 14 -3.45 10.77 7.20
CA VAL A 14 -3.12 11.75 6.16
C VAL A 14 -4.13 11.75 5.02
N ALA A 15 -4.69 10.59 4.65
CA ALA A 15 -5.58 10.49 3.50
C ALA A 15 -6.88 11.32 3.65
N PRO A 16 -7.66 11.21 4.76
CA PRO A 16 -8.79 12.11 5.00
C PRO A 16 -8.38 13.58 5.08
N SER A 17 -7.17 13.87 5.58
CA SER A 17 -6.66 15.25 5.67
C SER A 17 -6.36 15.85 4.29
N TRP A 18 -5.87 15.05 3.34
CA TRP A 18 -5.66 15.49 1.96
C TRP A 18 -6.97 15.71 1.22
N ILE A 19 -7.95 14.83 1.42
CA ILE A 19 -9.26 14.87 0.75
C ILE A 19 -10.13 16.03 1.26
N LYS A 20 -10.03 16.37 2.55
CA LYS A 20 -10.83 17.44 3.19
C LYS A 20 -10.28 18.85 3.00
N ARG A 21 -9.06 18.99 2.50
CA ARG A 21 -8.40 20.29 2.28
C ARG A 21 -8.34 20.58 0.78
N ASP A 22 -8.05 21.84 0.45
CA ASP A 22 -7.90 22.28 -0.93
C ASP A 22 -6.82 21.45 -1.68
N PRO A 23 -7.17 20.79 -2.79
CA PRO A 23 -6.23 19.96 -3.55
C PRO A 23 -5.02 20.70 -4.11
N ASN A 24 -5.15 21.99 -4.46
CA ASN A 24 -4.09 22.78 -5.10
C ASN A 24 -2.89 23.02 -4.19
N ARG A 25 -3.04 22.74 -2.89
CA ARG A 25 -1.96 22.79 -1.90
C ARG A 25 -1.01 21.60 -1.99
N TRP A 26 -1.38 20.54 -2.71
CA TRP A 26 -0.61 19.30 -2.73
C TRP A 26 0.27 19.17 -3.97
N LYS A 27 1.36 18.41 -3.84
CA LYS A 27 2.19 18.01 -5.00
C LYS A 27 1.33 17.25 -6.02
N THR A 28 1.69 17.34 -7.30
CA THR A 28 0.92 16.82 -8.45
C THR A 28 0.37 15.41 -8.24
N PHE A 29 1.14 14.49 -7.67
CA PHE A 29 0.66 13.13 -7.38
C PHE A 29 -0.56 13.10 -6.44
N VAL A 30 -0.48 13.81 -5.31
CA VAL A 30 -1.56 13.85 -4.32
C VAL A 30 -2.75 14.62 -4.86
N PHE A 31 -2.51 15.74 -5.57
CA PHE A 31 -3.56 16.48 -6.27
C PHE A 31 -4.34 15.60 -7.25
N ASN A 32 -3.66 14.87 -8.13
CA ASN A 32 -4.29 13.99 -9.11
C ASN A 32 -5.10 12.88 -8.43
N ARG A 33 -4.59 12.32 -7.33
CA ARG A 33 -5.29 11.26 -6.57
C ARG A 33 -6.52 11.78 -5.81
N THR A 34 -6.41 12.92 -5.14
CA THR A 34 -7.56 13.49 -4.41
C THR A 34 -8.64 13.97 -5.38
N THR A 35 -8.27 14.55 -6.51
CA THR A 35 -9.23 14.96 -7.55
C THR A 35 -9.98 13.78 -8.14
N GLU A 36 -9.29 12.69 -8.47
CA GLU A 36 -9.91 11.43 -8.93
C GLU A 36 -10.89 10.85 -7.88
N ILE A 37 -10.48 10.79 -6.61
CA ILE A 37 -11.34 10.31 -5.51
C ILE A 37 -12.61 11.16 -5.37
N LEU A 38 -12.47 12.48 -5.53
CA LEU A 38 -13.58 13.43 -5.39
C LEU A 38 -14.56 13.40 -6.57
N GLN A 39 -14.26 12.70 -7.67
CA GLN A 39 -15.23 12.44 -8.74
C GLN A 39 -16.35 11.49 -8.30
N TYR A 40 -16.07 10.64 -7.31
CA TYR A 40 -17.00 9.59 -6.85
C TYR A 40 -17.46 9.77 -5.40
N THR A 41 -16.78 10.64 -4.64
CA THR A 41 -17.03 10.83 -3.21
C THR A 41 -16.96 12.30 -2.85
N THR A 42 -17.59 12.67 -1.74
CA THR A 42 -17.53 14.01 -1.17
C THR A 42 -16.65 14.01 0.09
N PRO A 43 -15.95 15.12 0.42
CA PRO A 43 -15.10 15.18 1.61
C PRO A 43 -15.84 14.84 2.92
N ALA A 44 -17.15 15.14 2.97
CA ALA A 44 -18.02 14.86 4.10
C ALA A 44 -18.28 13.36 4.32
N GLN A 45 -18.05 12.50 3.33
CA GLN A 45 -18.21 11.05 3.47
C GLN A 45 -17.01 10.37 4.14
N TRP A 46 -15.85 11.03 4.19
CA TRP A 46 -14.61 10.42 4.67
C TRP A 46 -14.47 10.51 6.19
N ARG A 47 -14.17 9.37 6.80
CA ARG A 47 -13.92 9.19 8.24
C ARG A 47 -12.58 8.50 8.46
N LEU A 48 -11.92 8.85 9.56
CA LEU A 48 -10.75 8.13 10.05
C LEU A 48 -11.23 6.91 10.85
N CYS A 49 -10.70 5.74 10.54
CA CYS A 49 -10.81 4.55 11.37
C CYS A 49 -9.51 4.41 12.16
N SER A 50 -9.56 4.26 13.48
CA SER A 50 -8.38 3.92 14.26
C SER A 50 -7.86 2.55 13.81
N GLY A 51 -6.55 2.32 13.82
CA GLY A 51 -5.99 0.99 13.51
C GLY A 51 -6.50 -0.12 14.46
N THR A 52 -6.96 0.25 15.67
CA THR A 52 -7.62 -0.69 16.59
C THR A 52 -8.99 -1.16 16.08
N ASP A 53 -9.68 -0.28 15.37
CA ASP A 53 -11.06 -0.47 14.91
C ASP A 53 -11.12 -0.89 13.44
N ASN A 54 -9.96 -0.89 12.75
CA ASN A 54 -9.82 -1.29 11.37
C ASN A 54 -9.96 -2.81 11.25
N PRO A 55 -11.06 -3.33 10.68
CA PRO A 55 -11.24 -4.77 10.53
C PRO A 55 -10.17 -5.39 9.60
N ALA A 56 -9.53 -4.60 8.73
CA ALA A 56 -8.45 -5.08 7.89
C ALA A 56 -7.17 -5.38 8.70
N ASP A 57 -6.90 -4.65 9.78
CA ASP A 57 -5.70 -4.86 10.62
C ASP A 57 -5.77 -6.17 11.40
N HIS A 58 -6.96 -6.53 11.89
CA HIS A 58 -7.16 -7.84 12.50
C HIS A 58 -6.77 -8.95 11.52
N LEU A 59 -7.20 -8.84 10.27
CA LEU A 59 -6.94 -9.85 9.24
C LEU A 59 -5.46 -9.91 8.81
N THR A 60 -4.74 -8.79 8.78
CA THR A 60 -3.30 -8.78 8.41
C THR A 60 -2.41 -9.39 9.50
N ARG A 61 -2.80 -9.35 10.78
CA ARG A 61 -2.06 -9.91 11.93
C ARG A 61 -1.92 -11.44 11.93
N GLY A 62 -2.69 -12.13 11.10
CA GLY A 62 -2.57 -13.57 10.89
C GLY A 62 -3.46 -14.43 11.81
N VAL A 63 -3.53 -15.73 11.47
CA VAL A 63 -4.61 -16.62 11.93
C VAL A 63 -4.68 -16.75 13.46
N ARG A 64 -3.54 -16.86 14.14
CA ARG A 64 -3.51 -17.09 15.59
C ARG A 64 -4.02 -15.89 16.37
N ILE A 65 -3.65 -14.68 15.92
CA ILE A 65 -4.04 -13.43 16.57
C ILE A 65 -5.54 -13.20 16.38
N VAL A 66 -6.04 -13.32 15.15
CA VAL A 66 -7.49 -13.22 14.85
C VAL A 66 -8.28 -14.23 15.68
N LEU A 67 -7.81 -15.47 15.78
CA LEU A 67 -8.52 -16.49 16.55
C LEU A 67 -8.53 -16.21 18.05
N SER A 68 -7.43 -15.69 18.60
CA SER A 68 -7.36 -15.29 20.01
C SER A 68 -8.31 -14.14 20.31
N ASP A 69 -8.37 -13.16 19.41
CA ASP A 69 -9.22 -11.99 19.55
C ASP A 69 -10.70 -12.37 19.44
N LEU A 70 -11.07 -13.16 18.42
CA LEU A 70 -12.43 -13.67 18.25
C LEU A 70 -12.88 -14.53 19.44
N ARG A 71 -11.99 -15.31 20.06
CA ARG A 71 -12.32 -16.13 21.24
C ARG A 71 -12.73 -15.31 22.47
N SER A 72 -12.38 -14.02 22.52
CA SER A 72 -12.83 -13.14 23.61
C SER A 72 -14.33 -12.80 23.52
N THR A 73 -14.93 -12.94 22.34
CA THR A 73 -16.33 -12.52 22.07
C THR A 73 -17.22 -13.66 21.56
N VAL A 74 -16.66 -14.60 20.78
CA VAL A 74 -17.42 -15.65 20.09
C VAL A 74 -16.64 -16.97 20.03
N TRP A 75 -17.36 -18.08 20.11
CA TRP A 75 -16.79 -19.42 19.90
C TRP A 75 -17.16 -19.99 18.53
N ILE A 76 -16.23 -19.92 17.59
CA ILE A 76 -16.42 -20.41 16.21
C ILE A 76 -15.90 -21.85 16.10
N LEU A 77 -16.79 -22.79 15.76
CA LEU A 77 -16.40 -24.16 15.43
C LEU A 77 -15.45 -24.15 14.22
N LYS A 78 -14.32 -24.84 14.34
CA LYS A 78 -13.24 -24.84 13.33
C LYS A 78 -12.77 -23.42 12.94
N GLY A 79 -12.78 -22.47 13.89
CA GLY A 79 -12.46 -21.06 13.65
C GLY A 79 -11.13 -20.82 12.90
N SER A 80 -10.07 -21.57 13.20
CA SER A 80 -8.80 -21.49 12.46
C SER A 80 -8.96 -21.71 10.94
N GLN A 81 -9.85 -22.62 10.54
CA GLN A 81 -10.09 -22.96 9.14
C GLN A 81 -10.88 -21.85 8.43
N ALA A 82 -11.93 -21.34 9.08
CA ALA A 82 -12.73 -20.23 8.58
C ALA A 82 -11.86 -18.97 8.38
N ILE A 83 -11.02 -18.64 9.36
CA ILE A 83 -10.09 -17.50 9.27
C ILE A 83 -9.11 -17.69 8.10
N LYS A 84 -8.50 -18.87 7.95
CA LYS A 84 -7.61 -19.16 6.81
C LYS A 84 -8.30 -18.96 5.45
N GLN A 85 -9.55 -19.38 5.32
CA GLN A 85 -10.32 -19.21 4.08
C GLN A 85 -10.53 -17.73 3.74
N VAL A 86 -10.86 -16.90 4.73
CA VAL A 86 -11.00 -15.44 4.54
C VAL A 86 -9.67 -14.81 4.17
N LEU A 87 -8.60 -15.12 4.92
CA LEU A 87 -7.27 -14.55 4.68
C LEU A 87 -6.69 -14.94 3.31
N HIS A 88 -7.01 -16.12 2.80
CA HIS A 88 -6.56 -16.56 1.47
C HIS A 88 -7.25 -15.80 0.33
N LYS A 89 -8.52 -15.39 0.52
CA LYS A 89 -9.28 -14.60 -0.46
C LYS A 89 -9.00 -13.10 -0.36
N CYS A 90 -8.43 -12.63 0.75
CA CYS A 90 -8.12 -11.22 0.97
C CYS A 90 -6.86 -10.79 0.19
N LEU A 91 -7.03 -9.92 -0.82
CA LEU A 91 -5.94 -9.42 -1.65
C LEU A 91 -4.83 -8.70 -0.83
N PRO A 92 -5.15 -7.77 0.10
CA PRO A 92 -4.16 -7.17 0.99
C PRO A 92 -3.34 -8.21 1.77
N CYS A 93 -3.99 -9.21 2.36
CA CYS A 93 -3.31 -10.27 3.10
C CYS A 93 -2.42 -11.14 2.21
N ARG A 94 -2.86 -11.40 0.97
CA ARG A 94 -2.09 -12.16 -0.01
C ARG A 94 -0.85 -11.40 -0.46
N LEU A 95 -0.95 -10.09 -0.67
CA LEU A 95 0.18 -9.23 -1.02
C LEU A 95 1.18 -9.13 0.13
N SER A 96 0.71 -8.90 1.36
CA SER A 96 1.57 -8.84 2.55
C SER A 96 2.32 -10.15 2.81
N LYS A 97 1.71 -11.30 2.50
CA LYS A 97 2.33 -12.62 2.63
C LYS A 97 3.02 -13.12 1.36
N ALA A 98 3.04 -12.32 0.30
CA ALA A 98 3.70 -12.71 -0.93
C ALA A 98 5.19 -12.91 -0.65
N LYS A 99 5.76 -14.01 -1.16
CA LYS A 99 7.20 -14.23 -1.07
C LYS A 99 7.90 -13.11 -1.83
N CYS A 100 8.99 -12.59 -1.27
CA CYS A 100 9.85 -11.66 -2.00
C CYS A 100 10.26 -12.29 -3.33
N GLY A 101 10.11 -11.55 -4.42
CA GLY A 101 10.59 -12.00 -5.73
C GLY A 101 12.10 -12.26 -5.65
N LYS A 102 12.57 -13.33 -6.25
CA LYS A 102 14.01 -13.52 -6.43
C LYS A 102 14.47 -12.54 -7.49
N GLN A 103 15.44 -11.70 -7.18
CA GLN A 103 16.11 -10.90 -8.20
C GLN A 103 16.77 -11.86 -9.19
N ILE A 104 16.31 -11.82 -10.43
CA ILE A 104 16.96 -12.54 -11.53
C ILE A 104 17.99 -11.56 -12.08
N GLU A 105 19.25 -11.75 -11.70
CA GLU A 105 20.35 -11.02 -12.30
C GLU A 105 20.52 -11.48 -13.74
N ALA A 106 20.55 -10.54 -14.69
CA ALA A 106 20.98 -10.84 -16.04
C ALA A 106 22.49 -11.17 -16.02
N PRO A 107 22.98 -12.04 -16.93
CA PRO A 107 24.41 -12.25 -17.06
C PRO A 107 25.10 -10.91 -17.35
N LEU A 108 26.15 -10.62 -16.58
CA LEU A 108 26.91 -9.38 -16.73
C LEU A 108 27.59 -9.36 -18.11
N PRO A 109 27.65 -8.20 -18.80
CA PRO A 109 28.43 -8.07 -20.02
C PRO A 109 29.90 -8.43 -19.78
N SER A 110 30.55 -9.05 -20.78
CA SER A 110 31.94 -9.47 -20.70
C SER A 110 32.89 -8.34 -20.28
N ASP A 111 32.62 -7.12 -20.76
CA ASP A 111 33.40 -5.91 -20.46
C ASP A 111 33.40 -5.54 -18.97
N ARG A 112 32.44 -6.05 -18.19
CA ARG A 112 32.35 -5.82 -16.73
C ARG A 112 33.14 -6.84 -15.91
N VAL A 113 33.53 -7.97 -16.53
CA VAL A 113 34.11 -9.13 -15.84
C VAL A 113 35.57 -9.35 -16.24
N VAL A 114 35.95 -8.93 -17.44
CA VAL A 114 37.33 -9.04 -17.92
C VAL A 114 38.21 -7.98 -17.25
N PRO A 115 39.29 -8.37 -16.54
CA PRO A 115 40.22 -7.40 -15.96
C PRO A 115 40.98 -6.66 -17.06
N SER A 116 40.94 -5.34 -17.03
CA SER A 116 41.73 -4.45 -17.89
C SER A 116 42.73 -3.64 -17.08
N ALA A 117 43.72 -3.03 -17.74
CA ALA A 117 44.60 -2.09 -17.06
C ALA A 117 43.80 -0.88 -16.53
N PRO A 118 44.29 -0.20 -15.47
CA PRO A 118 43.67 1.03 -14.99
C PRO A 118 43.49 2.03 -16.15
N PHE A 119 42.32 2.67 -16.22
CA PHE A 119 41.97 3.67 -17.25
C PHE A 119 41.84 3.17 -18.70
N THR A 120 41.85 1.85 -18.96
CA THR A 120 41.58 1.31 -20.31
C THR A 120 40.13 1.53 -20.76
N THR A 121 39.20 1.45 -19.82
CA THR A 121 37.78 1.69 -20.07
C THR A 121 37.23 2.59 -18.97
N THR A 122 36.69 3.74 -19.35
CA THR A 122 36.01 4.66 -18.44
C THR A 122 34.53 4.67 -18.80
N VAL A 123 33.68 4.63 -17.78
CA VAL A 123 32.22 4.69 -17.94
C VAL A 123 31.76 6.04 -17.40
N ILE A 124 30.89 6.72 -18.15
CA ILE A 124 30.31 8.00 -17.76
C ILE A 124 28.81 7.77 -17.54
N ASP A 125 28.36 7.95 -16.30
CA ASP A 125 26.93 7.91 -15.96
C ASP A 125 26.38 9.34 -15.91
N PHE A 126 25.31 9.57 -16.67
CA PHE A 126 24.56 10.82 -16.59
C PHE A 126 23.46 10.68 -15.55
N ALA A 127 23.46 11.55 -14.54
CA ALA A 127 22.30 11.75 -13.70
C ALA A 127 21.21 12.48 -14.52
N GLY A 128 19.93 12.17 -14.23
CA GLY A 128 18.77 12.74 -14.93
C GLY A 128 18.68 14.27 -14.87
N PRO A 129 17.66 14.89 -15.50
CA PRO A 129 17.62 16.33 -15.73
C PRO A 129 17.79 17.13 -14.45
N VAL A 130 18.90 17.87 -14.36
CA VAL A 130 19.19 18.79 -13.27
C VAL A 130 18.55 20.12 -13.62
N TYR A 131 17.38 20.39 -13.06
CA TYR A 131 16.71 21.68 -13.21
C TYR A 131 17.36 22.70 -12.27
N ILE A 132 18.28 23.48 -12.83
CA ILE A 132 18.88 24.63 -12.15
C ILE A 132 17.86 25.77 -12.21
N ARG A 133 17.44 26.28 -11.05
CA ARG A 133 16.71 27.56 -10.99
C ARG A 133 17.74 28.68 -11.04
N CYS A 134 17.70 29.47 -12.10
CA CYS A 134 18.35 30.78 -12.13
C CYS A 134 17.59 31.78 -11.26
#